data_AF-A0A1W7CUV3-F1
#
_entry.id   AF-A0A1W7CUV3-F1
#
_cell.length_a   1.000
_cell.length_b   1.000
_cell.length_c   1.000
_cell.angle_alpha   90.00
_cell.angle_beta   90.00
_cell.angle_gamma   90.00
#
_symmetry.space_group_name_H-M   'P 1'
#
loop_
_entity.id
_entity.type
_entity.pdbx_description
1 polymer ?
#
loop_
_entity_poly.entity_id
_entity_poly.type
_entity_poly.pdbx_seq_one_letter_code
_entity_poly.pdbx_strand_id
1 'polypeptide(L)'
;MSEQSVVPAIEAALSEVLEREVTGLTPDVRLFEDLHLDSTSVLELLMALEDAVGISVDPENLDMDDFTSVGTLTAYVVAQQATSGV
;
A
#
# COMPACT_ATOMS: atom_id res chain seq x y z
N MET A 1 -6.88 -13.95 -5.15
CA MET A 1 -7.50 -13.27 -3.98
C MET A 1 -8.22 -12.03 -4.50
N SER A 2 -9.35 -11.65 -3.91
CA SER A 2 -10.16 -10.51 -4.35
C SER A 2 -9.68 -9.21 -3.71
N GLU A 3 -9.98 -8.05 -4.32
CA GLU A 3 -9.64 -6.70 -3.80
C GLU A 3 -10.03 -6.49 -2.32
N GLN A 4 -11.09 -7.18 -1.85
CA GLN A 4 -11.54 -7.18 -0.46
C GLN A 4 -10.52 -7.71 0.56
N SER A 5 -9.51 -8.47 0.15
CA SER A 5 -8.45 -8.96 1.04
C SER A 5 -7.20 -8.09 1.05
N VAL A 6 -7.09 -7.13 0.12
CA VAL A 6 -5.90 -6.27 -0.01
C VAL A 6 -5.99 -5.07 0.95
N VAL A 7 -7.16 -4.44 1.06
CA VAL A 7 -7.40 -3.31 1.99
C VAL A 7 -6.99 -3.63 3.43
N PRO A 8 -7.40 -4.76 4.06
CA PRO A 8 -6.97 -5.05 5.43
C PRO A 8 -5.48 -5.32 5.57
N ALA A 9 -4.80 -5.82 4.52
CA ALA A 9 -3.35 -5.97 4.53
C ALA A 9 -2.65 -4.60 4.47
N ILE A 10 -3.18 -3.68 3.65
CA ILE A 10 -2.72 -2.28 3.59
C ILE A 10 -2.94 -1.57 4.92
N GLU A 11 -4.11 -1.75 5.56
CA GLU A 11 -4.41 -1.20 6.88
C GLU A 11 -3.44 -1.70 7.95
N ALA A 12 -3.14 -3.00 7.96
CA ALA A 12 -2.17 -3.59 8.88
C ALA A 12 -0.76 -3.02 8.67
N ALA A 13 -0.29 -3.01 7.41
CA ALA A 13 1.02 -2.47 7.06
C ALA A 13 1.15 -0.97 7.39
N LEU A 14 0.13 -0.16 7.08
CA LEU A 14 0.09 1.25 7.45
C LEU A 14 0.05 1.44 8.96
N SER A 15 -0.66 0.57 9.69
CA SER A 15 -0.74 0.69 11.15
C SER A 15 0.61 0.43 11.83
N GLU A 16 1.38 -0.50 11.29
CA GLU A 16 2.73 -0.81 11.76
C GLU A 16 3.70 0.33 11.46
N VAL A 17 3.71 0.84 10.22
CA VAL A 17 4.62 1.91 9.79
C VAL A 17 4.30 3.25 10.45
N LEU A 18 3.03 3.59 10.59
CA LEU A 18 2.62 4.86 11.21
C LEU A 18 2.57 4.79 12.74
N GLU A 19 2.91 3.63 13.33
CA GLU A 19 2.84 3.36 14.77
C GLU A 19 1.47 3.74 15.38
N ARG A 20 0.38 3.65 14.60
CA ARG A 20 -0.98 4.02 15.01
C ARG A 20 -2.00 3.13 14.34
N GLU A 21 -3.15 2.94 14.98
CA GLU A 21 -4.23 2.15 14.37
C GLU A 21 -4.83 2.90 13.15
N VAL A 22 -4.72 2.27 11.98
CA VAL A 22 -5.30 2.74 10.72
C VAL A 22 -6.39 1.76 10.30
N THR A 23 -7.65 2.15 10.45
CA THR A 23 -8.81 1.32 10.11
C THR A 23 -9.87 2.13 9.37
N GLY A 24 -10.63 1.46 8.51
CA GLY A 24 -11.70 2.09 7.73
C GLY A 24 -11.15 2.99 6.63
N LEU A 25 -10.03 2.63 6.01
CA LEU A 25 -9.45 3.42 4.93
C LEU A 25 -10.43 3.51 3.76
N THR A 26 -10.69 4.74 3.32
CA THR A 26 -11.43 5.00 2.09
C THR A 26 -10.46 5.29 0.94
N PRO A 27 -10.80 4.93 -0.31
CA PRO A 27 -9.93 5.17 -1.45
C PRO A 27 -9.59 6.66 -1.67
N ASP A 28 -10.40 7.58 -1.17
CA ASP A 28 -10.16 9.03 -1.23
C ASP A 28 -9.10 9.54 -0.23
N VAL A 29 -8.65 8.71 0.73
CA VAL A 29 -7.62 9.12 1.71
C VAL A 29 -6.28 9.29 1.02
N ARG A 30 -5.65 10.45 1.22
CA ARG A 30 -4.35 10.77 0.66
C ARG A 30 -3.23 10.32 1.58
N LEU A 31 -2.32 9.52 1.05
CA LEU A 31 -1.24 8.89 1.81
C LEU A 31 -0.21 9.92 2.33
N PHE A 32 0.19 10.86 1.47
CA PHE A 32 1.14 11.91 1.85
C PHE A 32 0.49 13.03 2.66
N GLU A 33 -0.73 13.45 2.32
CA GLU A 33 -1.36 14.61 2.96
C GLU A 33 -2.16 14.25 4.22
N ASP A 34 -2.98 13.20 4.19
CA ASP A 34 -3.84 12.85 5.32
C ASP A 34 -3.13 11.89 6.27
N LEU A 35 -2.38 10.93 5.71
CA LEU A 35 -1.62 9.96 6.50
C LEU A 35 -0.19 10.42 6.85
N HIS A 36 0.28 11.53 6.27
CA HIS A 36 1.61 12.11 6.51
C HIS A 36 2.75 11.11 6.26
N LEU A 37 2.63 10.28 5.21
CA LEU A 37 3.72 9.40 4.82
C LEU A 37 4.91 10.21 4.31
N ASP A 38 6.10 9.85 4.82
CA ASP A 38 7.37 10.33 4.32
C ASP A 38 8.00 9.30 3.37
N SER A 39 9.02 9.71 2.60
CA SER A 39 9.75 8.81 1.69
C SER A 39 10.33 7.57 2.40
N THR A 40 10.71 7.71 3.67
CA THR A 40 11.19 6.60 4.50
C THR A 40 10.05 5.66 4.84
N SER A 41 8.91 6.20 5.31
CA SER A 41 7.72 5.41 5.65
C SER A 41 7.12 4.72 4.43
N VAL A 42 7.23 5.30 3.23
CA VAL A 42 6.83 4.63 1.98
C VAL A 42 7.66 3.37 1.76
N LEU A 43 8.99 3.43 1.90
CA LEU A 43 9.84 2.25 1.76
C LEU A 43 9.52 1.16 2.79
N GLU A 44 9.24 1.55 4.05
CA GLU A 44 8.81 0.62 5.10
C GLU A 44 7.47 -0.02 4.78
N LEU A 45 6.50 0.78 4.31
CA LEU A 45 5.19 0.32 3.87
C LEU A 45 5.31 -0.69 2.74
N LEU A 46 6.20 -0.44 1.78
CA LEU A 46 6.45 -1.35 0.66
C LEU A 46 6.96 -2.70 1.16
N MET A 47 7.99 -2.71 2.01
CA MET A 47 8.52 -3.95 2.59
C MET A 47 7.45 -4.72 3.38
N ALA A 48 6.62 -4.01 4.16
CA ALA A 48 5.52 -4.63 4.90
C ALA A 48 4.44 -5.20 3.98
N LEU A 49 4.11 -4.51 2.88
CA LEU A 49 3.17 -5.01 1.86
C LEU A 49 3.73 -6.22 1.12
N GLU A 50 5.00 -6.21 0.74
CA GLU A 50 5.66 -7.37 0.11
C GLU A 50 5.53 -8.63 0.98
N ASP A 51 5.76 -8.52 2.29
CA ASP A 51 5.62 -9.64 3.23
C ASP A 51 4.15 -10.04 3.46
N ALA A 52 3.27 -9.05 3.64
CA ALA A 52 1.86 -9.27 3.97
C ALA A 52 1.05 -9.87 2.81
N VAL A 53 1.28 -9.39 1.59
CA VAL A 53 0.52 -9.81 0.39
C VAL A 53 1.34 -10.63 -0.61
N GLY A 54 2.64 -10.83 -0.37
CA GLY A 54 3.50 -11.68 -1.20
C GLY A 54 3.79 -11.06 -2.57
N ILE A 55 3.81 -9.74 -2.67
CA ILE A 55 4.15 -9.03 -3.91
C ILE A 55 5.64 -8.69 -3.96
N SER A 56 6.15 -8.33 -5.15
CA SER A 56 7.46 -7.71 -5.30
C SER A 56 7.27 -6.34 -5.92
N VAL A 57 7.69 -5.32 -5.21
CA VAL A 57 7.59 -3.93 -5.62
C VAL A 57 8.98 -3.43 -5.98
N ASP A 58 9.11 -2.92 -7.20
CA ASP A 58 10.36 -2.35 -7.66
C ASP A 58 10.39 -0.84 -7.38
N PRO A 59 11.24 -0.37 -6.45
CA PRO A 59 11.35 1.06 -6.13
C PRO A 59 11.83 1.90 -7.32
N GLU A 60 12.48 1.31 -8.33
CA GLU A 60 12.88 2.04 -9.54
C GLU A 60 11.72 2.29 -10.51
N ASN A 61 10.70 1.43 -10.50
CA ASN A 61 9.49 1.54 -11.34
C ASN A 61 8.31 2.16 -10.57
N LEU A 62 8.58 2.74 -9.42
CA LEU A 62 7.58 3.22 -8.48
C LEU A 62 7.19 4.65 -8.87
N ASP A 63 5.94 4.83 -9.31
CA ASP A 63 5.42 6.16 -9.61
C ASP A 63 4.81 6.77 -8.35
N MET A 64 5.14 8.02 -8.03
CA MET A 64 4.52 8.74 -6.92
C MET A 64 3.00 8.86 -7.09
N ASP A 65 2.50 8.82 -8.31
CA ASP A 65 1.08 8.84 -8.61
C ASP A 65 0.34 7.63 -7.99
N ASP A 66 0.98 6.46 -7.94
CA ASP A 66 0.40 5.25 -7.33
C ASP A 66 0.25 5.38 -5.81
N PHE A 67 1.08 6.21 -5.18
CA PHE A 67 1.10 6.46 -3.73
C PHE A 67 0.37 7.76 -3.37
N THR A 68 -0.39 8.36 -4.28
CA THR A 68 -1.16 9.58 -3.99
C THR A 68 -2.29 9.31 -2.99
N SER A 69 -2.97 8.17 -3.13
CA SER A 69 -4.15 7.81 -2.33
C SER A 69 -4.18 6.33 -2.00
N VAL A 70 -5.01 5.95 -1.02
CA VAL A 70 -5.25 4.54 -0.72
C VAL A 70 -5.87 3.81 -1.92
N GLY A 71 -6.71 4.48 -2.70
CA GLY A 71 -7.34 3.89 -3.89
C GLY A 71 -6.30 3.51 -4.94
N THR A 72 -5.37 4.42 -5.25
CA THR A 72 -4.27 4.16 -6.20
C THR A 72 -3.33 3.08 -5.69
N LEU A 73 -2.98 3.09 -4.40
CA LEU A 73 -2.14 2.05 -3.79
C LEU A 73 -2.80 0.66 -3.85
N THR A 74 -4.10 0.60 -3.54
CA THR A 74 -4.86 -0.66 -3.62
C THR A 74 -4.89 -1.17 -5.06
N ALA A 75 -5.15 -0.30 -6.03
CA ALA A 75 -5.16 -0.66 -7.44
C ALA A 75 -3.78 -1.16 -7.91
N TYR A 76 -2.70 -0.51 -7.47
CA TYR A 76 -1.33 -0.91 -7.73
C TYR A 76 -1.05 -2.33 -7.20
N VAL A 77 -1.34 -2.58 -5.92
CA VAL A 77 -1.13 -3.90 -5.30
C VAL A 77 -1.93 -5.00 -6.01
N VAL A 78 -3.18 -4.73 -6.36
CA VAL A 78 -4.04 -5.67 -7.10
C VAL A 78 -3.46 -5.98 -8.49
N ALA A 79 -2.97 -4.97 -9.20
CA ALA A 79 -2.31 -5.14 -10.50
C ALA A 79 -1.01 -5.98 -10.39
N GLN A 80 -0.23 -5.75 -9.33
CA GLN A 80 1.00 -6.49 -9.06
C GLN A 80 0.72 -7.97 -8.78
N GLN A 81 -0.32 -8.27 -7.98
CA GLN A 81 -0.75 -9.65 -7.71
C GLN A 81 -1.23 -10.38 -8.96
N ALA A 82 -1.87 -9.67 -9.90
CA ALA A 82 -2.29 -10.26 -11.17
C ALA A 82 -1.09 -10.61 -12.08
N THR A 83 0.01 -9.85 -11.97
CA THR A 83 1.21 -10.05 -12.79
C THR A 83 2.13 -11.15 -12.23
N SER A 84 2.21 -11.31 -10.90
CA SER A 84 3.04 -12.34 -10.25
C SER A 84 2.44 -13.76 -10.27
N GLY A 85 1.25 -13.94 -10.84
CA GLY A 85 0.51 -15.20 -10.87
C GLY A 85 0.72 -16.09 -12.10
N VAL A 86 1.80 -15.90 -12.89
CA VAL A 86 2.10 -16.69 -14.11
C VAL A 86 3.37 -17.51 -13.94
#